data_AF-A0A967ZET5-F1
#
_entry.id   AF-A0A967ZET5-F1
#
_cell.length_a   1.000
_cell.length_b   1.000
_cell.length_c   1.000
_cell.angle_alpha   90.00
_cell.angle_beta   90.00
_cell.angle_gamma   90.00
#
_symmetry.space_group_name_H-M   'P 1'
#
loop_
_entity.id
_entity.type
_entity.pdbx_description
1 polymer ?
#
loop_
_entity_poly.entity_id
_entity_poly.type
_entity_poly.pdbx_seq_one_letter_code
_entity_poly.pdbx_strand_id
1 'polypeptide(L)'
;MSVLLDLIYLLATLIASPWVVYRLIVRGDRRSLAARFGAGLGDAVHGSIWLHGSSAGEIALLVPLVDRLERSGVTNPMVISAYSATGYSAARKAFPGR
;
A
#
# COMPACT_ATOMS: atom_id res chain seq x y z
N MET A 1 33.33 13.25 -3.79
CA MET A 1 32.34 13.89 -4.70
C MET A 1 30.90 13.51 -4.33
N SER A 2 30.62 13.26 -3.05
CA SER A 2 29.30 12.90 -2.50
C SER A 2 28.74 13.99 -1.59
N VAL A 3 29.59 14.59 -0.74
CA VAL A 3 29.20 15.59 0.26
C VAL A 3 28.48 16.82 -0.31
N LEU A 4 28.88 17.30 -1.50
CA LEU A 4 28.21 18.44 -2.14
C LEU A 4 26.79 18.07 -2.60
N LEU A 5 26.61 16.87 -3.16
CA LEU A 5 25.30 16.36 -3.55
C LEU A 5 24.44 16.10 -2.31
N ASP A 6 25.01 15.53 -1.25
CA ASP A 6 24.33 15.29 0.02
C ASP A 6 23.85 16.62 0.64
N LEU A 7 24.67 17.67 0.59
CA LEU A 7 24.30 19.00 1.07
C LEU A 7 23.18 19.62 0.23
N ILE A 8 23.22 19.47 -1.09
CA ILE A 8 22.16 19.91 -2.00
C ILE A 8 20.86 19.17 -1.68
N TYR A 9 20.91 17.84 -1.53
CA TYR A 9 19.74 17.04 -1.18
C TYR A 9 19.19 17.40 0.20
N LEU A 10 20.06 17.65 1.19
CA LEU A 10 19.64 18.09 2.52
C LEU A 10 18.92 19.43 2.46
N LEU A 11 19.49 20.41 1.76
CA LEU A 11 18.92 21.75 1.66
C LEU A 11 17.60 21.74 0.88
N ALA A 12 17.54 21.01 -0.24
CA ALA A 12 16.30 20.79 -0.98
C ALA A 12 15.23 20.12 -0.12
N THR A 13 15.61 19.11 0.68
CA THR A 13 14.69 18.43 1.61
C THR A 13 14.18 19.37 2.69
N LEU A 14 15.06 20.18 3.29
CA LEU A 14 14.69 21.16 4.32
C LEU A 14 13.73 22.20 3.77
N ILE A 15 13.97 22.73 2.57
CA ILE A 15 13.11 23.70 1.90
C ILE A 15 11.76 23.07 1.51
N ALA A 16 11.76 21.81 1.04
CA ALA A 16 10.53 21.10 0.68
C ALA A 16 9.72 20.62 1.91
N SER A 17 10.37 20.42 3.05
CA SER A 17 9.76 19.81 4.24
C SER A 17 8.50 20.53 4.74
N PRO A 18 8.41 21.89 4.79
CA PRO A 18 7.20 22.56 5.26
C PRO A 18 6.02 22.32 4.30
N TRP A 19 6.29 22.26 2.99
CA TRP A 19 5.26 21.97 1.98
C TRP A 19 4.79 20.51 2.08
N VAL A 20 5.72 19.56 2.27
CA VAL A 20 5.39 18.14 2.47
C VAL A 20 4.56 17.95 3.74
N VAL A 21 4.98 18.55 4.87
CA VAL A 21 4.25 18.51 6.14
C VAL A 21 2.86 19.13 5.98
N TYR A 22 2.76 20.30 5.36
CA TYR A 22 1.48 20.93 5.05
C TYR A 22 0.56 19.99 4.26
N ARG A 23 1.08 19.35 3.20
CA ARG A 23 0.33 18.41 2.37
C ARG A 23 -0.14 17.19 3.17
N LEU A 24 0.70 16.62 4.02
CA LEU A 24 0.37 15.47 4.87
C LEU A 24 -0.74 15.80 5.89
N ILE A 25 -0.72 17.02 6.44
CA ILE A 25 -1.73 17.47 7.41
C ILE A 25 -3.05 17.80 6.72
N VAL A 26 -3.03 18.59 5.64
CA VAL A 26 -4.24 19.12 5.00
C VAL A 26 -4.95 18.11 4.12
N ARG A 27 -4.21 17.22 3.43
CA ARG A 27 -4.84 16.23 2.53
C ARG A 27 -5.33 14.96 3.25
N GLY A 28 -5.27 14.92 4.58
CA GLY A 28 -5.73 13.76 5.36
C GLY A 28 -4.86 12.51 5.21
N ASP A 29 -3.64 12.65 4.67
CA ASP A 29 -2.71 11.55 4.43
C ASP A 29 -2.13 10.95 5.74
N ARG A 30 -2.47 11.50 6.91
CA ARG A 30 -2.03 10.97 8.20
C ARG A 30 -2.44 9.51 8.43
N ARG A 31 -3.67 9.12 8.04
CA ARG A 31 -4.12 7.71 8.13
C ARG A 31 -3.36 6.82 7.16
N SER A 32 -3.12 7.32 5.94
CA SER A 32 -2.31 6.65 4.92
C SER A 32 -0.85 6.46 5.38
N LEU A 33 -0.26 7.47 6.03
CA LEU A 33 1.08 7.41 6.60
C LEU A 33 1.15 6.43 7.76
N ALA A 34 0.22 6.48 8.70
CA ALA A 34 0.16 5.53 9.81
C ALA A 34 0.01 4.09 9.30
N ALA A 35 -0.86 3.86 8.30
CA ALA A 35 -1.02 2.56 7.66
C ALA A 35 0.25 2.06 6.96
N ARG A 36 1.06 2.95 6.37
CA ARG A 36 2.39 2.61 5.82
C ARG A 36 3.38 2.13 6.88
N PHE A 37 3.25 2.61 8.12
CA PHE A 37 3.99 2.13 9.28
C PHE A 37 3.30 0.95 9.98
N GLY A 38 2.28 0.35 9.37
CA GLY A 38 1.59 -0.82 9.89
C GLY A 38 0.50 -0.51 10.92
N ALA A 39 0.15 0.75 11.14
CA ALA A 39 -0.96 1.09 12.03
C ALA A 39 -2.29 0.59 11.44
N GLY A 40 -3.03 -0.18 12.24
CA GLY A 40 -4.30 -0.79 11.80
C GLY A 40 -4.14 -2.09 11.01
N LEU A 41 -2.92 -2.64 10.91
CA LEU A 41 -2.75 -4.04 10.54
C LEU A 41 -3.30 -4.92 11.66
N GLY A 42 -4.05 -5.95 11.29
CA GLY A 42 -4.48 -7.01 12.22
C GLY A 42 -3.34 -7.98 12.52
N ASP A 43 -3.67 -9.03 13.26
CA ASP A 43 -2.73 -10.12 13.54
C ASP A 43 -2.25 -10.79 12.27
N ALA A 44 -1.04 -11.34 12.32
CA ALA A 44 -0.48 -12.08 11.20
C ALA A 44 -1.35 -13.30 10.86
N VAL A 45 -1.76 -13.40 9.61
CA VAL A 45 -2.55 -14.53 9.13
C VAL A 45 -1.58 -15.65 8.73
N HIS A 46 -1.37 -16.61 9.64
CA HIS A 46 -0.44 -17.71 9.40
C HIS A 46 -0.92 -18.63 8.27
N GLY A 47 0.04 -19.12 7.47
CA GLY A 47 -0.25 -19.99 6.33
C GLY A 47 -1.01 -19.30 5.21
N SER A 48 -1.08 -17.96 5.20
CA SER A 48 -1.80 -17.23 4.17
C SER A 48 -1.02 -17.14 2.86
N ILE A 49 -1.76 -17.09 1.75
CA ILE A 49 -1.23 -16.66 0.46
C ILE A 49 -1.32 -15.15 0.40
N TRP A 50 -0.16 -14.48 0.33
CA TRP A 50 -0.10 -13.03 0.23
C TRP A 50 -0.05 -12.60 -1.24
N LEU A 51 -1.06 -11.84 -1.65
CA LEU A 51 -1.17 -11.24 -2.98
C LEU A 51 -1.00 -9.72 -2.87
N HIS A 52 -0.11 -9.16 -3.69
CA HIS A 52 0.20 -7.74 -3.69
C HIS A 52 -0.01 -7.13 -5.07
N GLY A 53 -0.71 -6.00 -5.13
CA GLY A 53 -0.83 -5.18 -6.33
C GLY A 53 -0.23 -3.78 -6.15
N SER A 54 0.70 -3.42 -7.00
CA SER A 54 1.32 -2.09 -7.04
C SER A 54 0.35 -1.02 -7.55
N SER A 55 -0.60 -1.42 -8.41
CA SER A 55 -1.52 -0.53 -9.14
C SER A 55 -2.96 -1.05 -9.14
N ALA A 56 -3.92 -0.19 -9.49
CA ALA A 56 -5.32 -0.61 -9.67
C ALA A 56 -5.50 -1.67 -10.79
N GLY A 57 -4.67 -1.62 -11.83
CA GLY A 57 -4.68 -2.63 -12.90
C GLY A 57 -4.23 -4.00 -12.40
N GLU A 58 -3.17 -4.05 -11.59
CA GLU A 58 -2.71 -5.31 -10.99
C GLU A 58 -3.74 -5.88 -10.01
N ILE A 59 -4.38 -5.04 -9.21
CA ILE A 59 -5.48 -5.47 -8.35
C ILE A 59 -6.63 -6.09 -9.16
N ALA A 60 -6.97 -5.52 -10.32
CA ALA A 60 -8.00 -6.08 -11.19
C ALA A 60 -7.61 -7.48 -11.72
N LEU A 61 -6.32 -7.73 -11.95
CA LEU A 61 -5.80 -9.04 -12.34
C LEU A 61 -5.82 -10.06 -11.20
N LEU A 62 -5.78 -9.61 -9.94
CA LEU A 62 -5.90 -10.50 -8.79
C LEU A 62 -7.29 -11.12 -8.66
N VAL A 63 -8.35 -10.46 -9.14
CA VAL A 63 -9.73 -10.97 -9.05
C VAL A 63 -9.88 -12.36 -9.70
N PRO A 64 -9.59 -12.54 -11.01
CA PRO A 64 -9.69 -13.86 -11.64
C PRO A 64 -8.69 -14.87 -11.07
N LEU A 65 -7.54 -14.42 -10.54
CA LEU A 65 -6.56 -15.28 -9.89
C LEU A 65 -7.10 -15.85 -8.58
N VAL A 66 -7.68 -15.01 -7.72
CA VAL A 66 -8.32 -15.40 -6.46
C VAL A 66 -9.46 -16.38 -6.74
N ASP A 67 -10.35 -16.06 -7.68
CA ASP A 67 -11.44 -16.95 -8.09
C ASP A 67 -10.92 -18.32 -8.54
N ARG A 68 -9.81 -18.36 -9.29
CA ARG A 68 -9.21 -19.61 -9.75
C ARG A 68 -8.62 -20.41 -8.60
N LEU A 69 -7.95 -19.76 -7.66
CA LEU A 69 -7.35 -20.40 -6.49
C LEU A 69 -8.42 -21.00 -5.58
N GLU A 70 -9.49 -20.25 -5.29
CA GLU A 70 -10.65 -20.74 -4.53
C GLU A 70 -11.27 -21.97 -5.20
N ARG A 71 -11.48 -21.93 -6.53
CA ARG A 71 -12.03 -23.07 -7.29
C ARG A 71 -11.09 -24.27 -7.36
N SER A 72 -9.78 -24.07 -7.19
CA SER A 72 -8.80 -25.15 -7.20
C SER A 72 -8.71 -25.91 -5.87
N GLY A 73 -9.50 -25.51 -4.87
CA GLY A 73 -9.53 -26.15 -3.54
C GLY A 73 -8.46 -25.64 -2.59
N VAL A 74 -7.84 -24.49 -2.89
CA VAL A 74 -6.93 -23.82 -1.93
C VAL A 74 -7.75 -23.34 -0.74
N THR A 75 -7.40 -23.84 0.45
CA THR A 75 -8.07 -23.49 1.72
C THR A 75 -7.27 -22.49 2.54
N ASN A 76 -6.04 -22.18 2.13
CA ASN A 76 -5.20 -21.19 2.78
C ASN A 76 -5.90 -19.81 2.79
N PRO A 77 -5.85 -19.07 3.90
CA PRO A 77 -6.31 -17.68 3.94
C PRO A 77 -5.60 -16.84 2.88
N MET A 78 -6.26 -15.85 2.30
CA MET A 78 -5.66 -14.98 1.30
C MET A 78 -5.60 -13.56 1.83
N VAL A 79 -4.40 -12.96 1.82
CA VAL A 79 -4.20 -11.57 2.23
C VAL A 79 -3.93 -10.75 0.99
N ILE A 80 -4.75 -9.72 0.76
CA ILE A 80 -4.60 -8.83 -0.39
C ILE A 80 -4.09 -7.48 0.08
N SER A 81 -3.02 -7.00 -0.53
CA SER A 81 -2.41 -5.71 -0.21
C SER A 81 -2.23 -4.87 -1.47
N ALA A 82 -2.21 -3.55 -1.30
CA ALA A 82 -2.05 -2.61 -2.40
C ALA A 82 -1.09 -1.49 -2.04
N TYR A 83 -0.21 -1.10 -2.98
CA TYR A 83 0.74 -0.01 -2.76
C TYR A 83 0.11 1.38 -2.97
N SER A 84 -0.63 1.55 -4.07
CA SER A 84 -1.22 2.84 -4.44
C SER A 84 -2.57 3.06 -3.76
N ALA A 85 -2.92 4.32 -3.46
CA ALA A 85 -4.23 4.66 -2.91
C ALA A 85 -5.38 4.22 -3.83
N THR A 86 -5.19 4.36 -5.14
CA THR A 86 -6.14 3.89 -6.15
C THR A 86 -6.22 2.36 -6.16
N GLY A 87 -5.09 1.66 -6.09
CA GLY A 87 -5.04 0.21 -5.93
C GLY A 87 -5.76 -0.27 -4.67
N TYR A 88 -5.52 0.39 -3.53
CA TYR A 88 -6.21 0.07 -2.27
C TYR A 88 -7.72 0.26 -2.39
N SER A 89 -8.17 1.36 -3.00
CA SER A 89 -9.59 1.60 -3.26
C SER A 89 -10.20 0.56 -4.20
N ALA A 90 -9.44 0.12 -5.21
CA ALA A 90 -9.85 -0.93 -6.13
C ALA A 90 -9.96 -2.28 -5.40
N ALA A 91 -9.01 -2.61 -4.53
CA ALA A 91 -9.01 -3.85 -3.77
C ALA A 91 -10.21 -3.91 -2.82
N ARG A 92 -10.48 -2.82 -2.09
CA ARG A 92 -11.64 -2.70 -1.21
C ARG A 92 -12.98 -2.84 -1.94
N LYS A 93 -13.05 -2.46 -3.22
CA LYS A 93 -14.23 -2.63 -4.07
C LYS A 93 -14.34 -4.04 -4.64
N ALA A 94 -13.22 -4.61 -5.05
CA ALA A 94 -13.16 -5.94 -5.67
C ALA A 94 -13.35 -7.07 -4.65
N PHE A 95 -12.92 -6.88 -3.41
CA PHE A 95 -12.95 -7.88 -2.34
C PHE A 95 -13.71 -7.34 -1.11
N PRO A 96 -15.03 -7.09 -1.21
CA PRO A 96 -15.80 -6.58 -0.08
C PRO A 96 -15.95 -7.67 1.00
N GLY A 97 -15.46 -7.42 2.20
CA GLY A 97 -15.62 -8.32 3.35
C GLY A 97 -14.71 -9.55 3.35
N ARG A 98 -13.70 -9.58 2.48
CA ARG A 98 -12.60 -10.55 2.48
C ARG A 98 -11.32 -9.89 2.99
#